data_AF-A0A7K0ZRU8-F1
#
_entry.id   AF-A0A7K0ZRU8-F1
#
_cell.length_a   1.000
_cell.length_b   1.000
_cell.length_c   1.000
_cell.angle_alpha   90.00
_cell.angle_beta   90.00
_cell.angle_gamma   90.00
#
_symmetry.space_group_name_H-M   'P 1'
#
loop_
_entity.id
_entity.type
_entity.pdbx_description
1 polymer ?
#
loop_
_entity_poly.entity_id
_entity_poly.type
_entity_poly.pdbx_seq_one_letter_code
_entity_poly.pdbx_strand_id
1 'polypeptide(L)'
;MSRSIAVVFPHWMQEHGHLGEEHAFRTFEHVVRAVTALSPLVEVQDIGTIVLSARGPSRYFGGDNAVAQKLHQICVDTNTGSAFGVGIADSRFAALAAAHLAVSRQHPCVIDTAIAADFIAALPVASLSRVGGITADTVDLFQRLGLGTCGALLTVGEAALIDRFGVEGKRVYLLVSGDEVQHLAPGAPPSDFACSVEFESPLANAAHVVSAARDTIDAMVNAIAGHGQQCVRLLITCHTDHAESTGRIWGEPRGFGAAVTAQRLLYQLEGWLTDSAADPD
;
A
#
# COMPACT_ATOMS: atom_id res chain seq x y z
N MET A 1 17.56 -6.31 -8.94
CA MET A 1 16.54 -6.50 -7.90
C MET A 1 15.58 -5.30 -7.94
N SER A 2 14.28 -5.52 -7.75
CA SER A 2 13.30 -4.42 -7.77
C SER A 2 13.18 -3.84 -6.37
N ARG A 3 13.75 -2.65 -6.15
CA ARG A 3 13.62 -1.92 -4.88
C ARG A 3 12.25 -1.28 -4.75
N SER A 4 11.78 -1.12 -3.53
CA SER A 4 10.50 -0.51 -3.20
C SER A 4 10.71 0.83 -2.53
N ILE A 5 9.85 1.79 -2.85
CA ILE A 5 9.73 3.07 -2.16
C ILE A 5 8.44 3.03 -1.34
N ALA A 6 8.48 3.53 -0.12
CA ALA A 6 7.31 3.77 0.71
C ALA A 6 7.27 5.24 1.17
N VAL A 7 6.08 5.83 1.14
CA VAL A 7 5.77 7.14 1.72
C VAL A 7 4.67 6.92 2.74
N VAL A 8 4.91 7.34 3.99
CA VAL A 8 4.03 7.06 5.13
C VAL A 8 3.69 8.32 5.91
N PHE A 9 2.45 8.41 6.37
CA PHE A 9 1.88 9.46 7.21
C PHE A 9 1.20 8.79 8.42
N PRO A 10 1.94 8.41 9.48
CA PRO A 10 1.45 7.49 10.52
C PRO A 10 0.24 7.99 11.31
N HIS A 11 0.07 9.31 11.40
CA HIS A 11 -0.99 9.95 12.20
C HIS A 11 -2.13 10.49 11.34
N TRP A 12 -2.14 10.23 10.04
CA TRP A 12 -3.10 10.83 9.11
C TRP A 12 -4.55 10.61 9.53
N MET A 13 -4.89 9.37 9.87
CA MET A 13 -6.25 9.03 10.29
C MET A 13 -6.63 9.67 11.64
N GLN A 14 -5.66 9.88 12.54
CA GLN A 14 -5.91 10.54 13.83
C GLN A 14 -6.14 12.04 13.65
N GLU A 15 -5.40 12.67 12.75
CA GLU A 15 -5.47 14.11 12.48
C GLU A 15 -6.69 14.48 11.63
N HIS A 16 -6.91 13.75 10.53
CA HIS A 16 -7.93 14.09 9.52
C HIS A 16 -9.19 13.24 9.62
N GLY A 17 -9.20 12.17 10.42
CA GLY A 17 -10.36 11.27 10.56
C GLY A 17 -11.46 11.78 11.49
N HIS A 18 -11.28 12.93 12.16
CA HIS A 18 -12.28 13.49 13.08
C HIS A 18 -13.61 13.84 12.40
N LEU A 19 -13.58 14.16 11.09
CA LEU A 19 -14.76 14.36 10.24
C LEU A 19 -15.18 13.10 9.47
N GLY A 20 -14.62 11.95 9.81
CA GLY A 20 -14.85 10.67 9.14
C GLY A 20 -13.73 10.27 8.17
N GLU A 21 -13.72 8.98 7.82
CA GLU A 21 -12.70 8.37 6.95
C GLU A 21 -12.73 8.93 5.52
N GLU A 22 -13.91 9.27 5.01
CA GLU A 22 -14.08 9.95 3.71
C GLU A 22 -13.38 11.31 3.65
N HIS A 23 -13.42 12.09 4.74
CA HIS A 23 -12.71 13.36 4.80
C HIS A 23 -11.19 13.13 4.83
N ALA A 24 -10.72 12.23 5.69
CA ALA A 24 -9.29 11.87 5.74
C ALA A 24 -8.77 11.40 4.38
N PHE A 25 -9.56 10.59 3.66
CA PHE A 25 -9.23 10.12 2.33
C PHE A 25 -9.12 11.27 1.32
N ARG A 26 -10.15 12.14 1.23
CA ARG A 26 -10.14 13.27 0.29
C ARG A 26 -8.94 14.20 0.51
N THR A 27 -8.59 14.47 1.76
CA THR A 27 -7.39 15.26 2.07
C THR A 27 -6.12 14.52 1.62
N PHE A 28 -6.06 13.19 1.79
CA PHE A 28 -4.89 12.39 1.40
C PHE A 28 -4.72 12.30 -0.11
N GLU A 29 -5.82 12.38 -0.86
CA GLU A 29 -5.83 12.28 -2.32
C GLU A 29 -4.92 13.32 -2.99
N HIS A 30 -4.81 14.53 -2.43
CA HIS A 30 -3.87 15.55 -2.91
C HIS A 30 -2.41 15.08 -2.87
N VAL A 31 -2.02 14.40 -1.79
CA VAL A 31 -0.68 13.81 -1.65
C VAL A 31 -0.49 12.69 -2.67
N VAL A 32 -1.47 11.81 -2.81
CA VAL A 32 -1.39 10.69 -3.78
C VAL A 32 -1.22 11.22 -5.20
N ARG A 33 -1.95 12.27 -5.59
CA ARG A 33 -1.83 12.91 -6.91
C ARG A 33 -0.44 13.48 -7.15
N ALA A 34 0.10 14.20 -6.17
CA ALA A 34 1.43 14.78 -6.28
C ALA A 34 2.53 13.72 -6.41
N VAL A 35 2.40 12.58 -5.70
CA VAL A 35 3.31 11.44 -5.85
C VAL A 35 3.10 10.75 -7.20
N THR A 36 1.85 10.60 -7.66
CA THR A 36 1.50 10.02 -8.97
C THR A 36 2.11 10.81 -10.13
N ALA A 37 2.18 12.14 -10.01
CA ALA A 37 2.83 13.01 -11.01
C ALA A 37 4.34 12.71 -11.17
N LEU A 38 4.99 12.16 -10.13
CA LEU A 38 6.38 11.70 -10.19
C LEU A 38 6.49 10.28 -10.77
N SER A 39 5.58 9.38 -10.38
CA SER A 39 5.53 8.02 -10.89
C SER A 39 4.08 7.55 -11.02
N PRO A 40 3.59 7.20 -12.22
CA PRO A 40 2.18 6.85 -12.41
C PRO A 40 1.78 5.54 -11.72
N LEU A 41 2.74 4.68 -11.40
CA LEU A 41 2.50 3.35 -10.84
C LEU A 41 2.63 3.36 -9.31
N VAL A 42 1.69 4.03 -8.66
CA VAL A 42 1.55 4.03 -7.21
C VAL A 42 0.52 3.01 -6.74
N GLU A 43 0.83 2.34 -5.64
CA GLU A 43 -0.11 1.55 -4.87
C GLU A 43 -0.48 2.33 -3.60
N VAL A 44 -1.77 2.56 -3.39
CA VAL A 44 -2.29 3.09 -2.12
C VAL A 44 -2.71 1.91 -1.27
N GLN A 45 -1.96 1.64 -0.19
CA GLN A 45 -2.27 0.53 0.71
C GLN A 45 -3.42 0.91 1.64
N ASP A 46 -3.21 2.01 2.35
CA ASP A 46 -4.14 2.56 3.32
C ASP A 46 -4.08 4.08 3.27
N ILE A 47 -5.05 4.74 3.90
CA ILE A 47 -5.01 6.19 4.10
C ILE A 47 -3.71 6.52 4.86
N GLY A 48 -2.87 7.36 4.26
CA GLY A 48 -1.56 7.69 4.80
C GLY A 48 -0.40 6.81 4.32
N THR A 49 -0.61 5.81 3.46
CA THR A 49 0.49 4.94 2.98
C THR A 49 0.47 4.75 1.46
N ILE A 50 1.56 5.16 0.80
CA ILE A 50 1.80 4.96 -0.64
C ILE A 50 3.05 4.10 -0.82
N VAL A 51 2.98 3.13 -1.73
CA VAL A 51 4.10 2.26 -2.10
C VAL A 51 4.27 2.27 -3.62
N LEU A 52 5.50 2.32 -4.10
CA LEU A 52 5.80 2.34 -5.53
C LEU A 52 7.15 1.67 -5.84
N SER A 53 7.35 1.23 -7.08
CA SER A 53 8.61 0.65 -7.51
C SER A 53 9.67 1.74 -7.64
N ALA A 54 10.85 1.53 -7.06
CA ALA A 54 11.96 2.47 -7.23
C ALA A 54 12.53 2.45 -8.66
N ARG A 55 12.40 1.33 -9.38
CA ARG A 55 13.15 1.08 -10.62
C ARG A 55 12.99 2.19 -11.67
N GLY A 56 11.75 2.64 -11.92
CA GLY A 56 11.47 3.69 -12.90
C GLY A 56 11.99 5.05 -12.42
N PRO A 57 11.47 5.58 -11.30
CA PRO A 57 11.87 6.87 -10.74
C PRO A 57 13.37 6.99 -10.47
N SER A 58 14.01 6.00 -9.84
CA SER A 58 15.44 6.04 -9.55
C SER A 58 16.29 6.14 -10.81
N ARG A 59 15.88 5.48 -11.91
CA ARG A 59 16.58 5.64 -13.20
C ARG A 59 16.41 7.04 -13.79
N TYR A 60 15.23 7.61 -13.67
CA TYR A 60 14.92 8.94 -14.22
C TYR A 60 15.58 10.07 -13.42
N PHE A 61 15.56 10.00 -12.09
CA PHE A 61 16.07 11.05 -11.19
C PHE A 61 17.54 10.88 -10.79
N GLY A 62 18.24 9.84 -11.27
CA GLY A 62 19.68 9.66 -11.04
C GLY A 62 20.06 8.90 -9.77
N GLY A 63 19.16 8.10 -9.22
CA GLY A 63 19.41 7.17 -8.12
C GLY A 63 18.36 7.24 -7.01
N ASP A 64 18.45 6.29 -6.07
CA ASP A 64 17.49 6.15 -4.97
C ASP A 64 17.49 7.36 -4.03
N ASN A 65 18.67 7.92 -3.73
CA ASN A 65 18.76 9.12 -2.89
C ASN A 65 18.09 10.35 -3.54
N ALA A 66 18.25 10.52 -4.85
CA ALA A 66 17.67 11.65 -5.58
C ALA A 66 16.14 11.57 -5.61
N VAL A 67 15.57 10.38 -5.88
CA VAL A 67 14.11 10.21 -5.84
C VAL A 67 13.57 10.31 -4.40
N ALA A 68 14.27 9.79 -3.40
CA ALA A 68 13.85 9.90 -2.00
C ALA A 68 13.76 11.37 -1.57
N GLN A 69 14.77 12.18 -1.93
CA GLN A 69 14.77 13.62 -1.65
C GLN A 69 13.65 14.35 -2.40
N LYS A 70 13.41 14.00 -3.66
CA LYS A 70 12.33 14.61 -4.47
C LYS A 70 10.95 14.30 -3.89
N LEU A 71 10.69 13.05 -3.51
CA LEU A 71 9.45 12.63 -2.86
C LEU A 71 9.27 13.31 -1.50
N HIS A 72 10.35 13.44 -0.73
CA HIS A 72 10.29 14.15 0.53
C HIS A 72 9.93 15.63 0.33
N GLN A 73 10.53 16.31 -0.66
CA GLN A 73 10.15 17.69 -1.00
C GLN A 73 8.69 17.80 -1.43
N ILE A 74 8.21 16.90 -2.29
CA ILE A 74 6.79 16.85 -2.67
C ILE A 74 5.92 16.75 -1.42
N CYS A 75 6.24 15.84 -0.50
CA CYS A 75 5.49 15.69 0.72
C CYS A 75 5.55 16.96 1.58
N VAL A 76 6.70 17.62 1.73
CA VAL A 76 6.81 18.93 2.42
C VAL A 76 5.86 19.95 1.82
N ASP A 77 5.80 20.04 0.49
CA ASP A 77 5.02 21.06 -0.22
C ASP A 77 3.51 20.76 -0.18
N THR A 78 3.12 19.49 -0.13
CA THR A 78 1.71 19.07 -0.28
C THR A 78 1.02 18.67 1.02
N ASN A 79 1.77 18.32 2.07
CA ASN A 79 1.16 17.87 3.31
C ASN A 79 0.76 19.06 4.20
N THR A 80 -0.30 18.89 4.98
CA THR A 80 -0.89 19.93 5.83
C THR A 80 -0.31 19.93 7.25
N GLY A 81 1.02 19.78 7.38
CA GLY A 81 1.75 19.76 8.65
C GLY A 81 1.80 18.40 9.35
N SER A 82 1.29 17.34 8.72
CA SER A 82 1.33 15.97 9.22
C SER A 82 2.75 15.40 9.22
N ALA A 83 3.11 14.64 10.25
CA ALA A 83 4.38 13.92 10.28
C ALA A 83 4.41 12.84 9.20
N PHE A 84 5.50 12.79 8.43
CA PHE A 84 5.64 11.86 7.31
C PHE A 84 7.07 11.35 7.16
N GLY A 85 7.25 10.27 6.39
CA GLY A 85 8.54 9.69 6.10
C GLY A 85 8.60 9.04 4.73
N VAL A 86 9.79 9.04 4.14
CA VAL A 86 10.09 8.41 2.84
C VAL A 86 11.19 7.37 3.05
N GLY A 87 10.93 6.13 2.64
CA GLY A 87 11.83 5.01 2.79
C GLY A 87 12.06 4.26 1.49
N ILE A 88 13.29 3.82 1.22
CA ILE A 88 13.63 2.96 0.08
C ILE A 88 14.45 1.77 0.55
N ALA A 89 14.04 0.57 0.17
CA ALA A 89 14.75 -0.67 0.49
C ALA A 89 14.48 -1.77 -0.56
N ASP A 90 15.08 -2.94 -0.37
CA ASP A 90 15.01 -4.06 -1.32
C ASP A 90 13.70 -4.85 -1.24
N SER A 91 12.95 -4.71 -0.14
CA SER A 91 11.61 -5.29 0.03
C SER A 91 10.59 -4.22 0.44
N ARG A 92 9.30 -4.51 0.26
CA ARG A 92 8.22 -3.61 0.71
C ARG A 92 8.26 -3.42 2.22
N PHE A 93 8.37 -4.52 2.98
CA PHE A 93 8.47 -4.50 4.43
C PHE A 93 9.61 -3.60 4.92
N ALA A 94 10.81 -3.76 4.33
CA ALA A 94 11.96 -2.95 4.69
C ALA A 94 11.78 -1.48 4.28
N ALA A 95 11.15 -1.20 3.13
CA ALA A 95 10.88 0.17 2.68
C ALA A 95 9.89 0.88 3.61
N LEU A 96 8.82 0.21 4.04
CA LEU A 96 7.87 0.73 5.02
C LEU A 96 8.53 0.95 6.39
N ALA A 97 9.36 0.03 6.85
CA ALA A 97 10.12 0.19 8.08
C ALA A 97 11.11 1.38 8.01
N ALA A 98 11.80 1.54 6.87
CA ALA A 98 12.67 2.68 6.62
C ALA A 98 11.90 4.00 6.56
N ALA A 99 10.69 4.01 5.98
CA ALA A 99 9.83 5.18 5.94
C ALA A 99 9.37 5.59 7.35
N HIS A 100 9.01 4.64 8.22
CA HIS A 100 8.73 4.94 9.62
C HIS A 100 9.95 5.46 10.39
N LEU A 101 11.14 4.93 10.11
CA LEU A 101 12.38 5.49 10.67
C LEU A 101 12.59 6.94 10.18
N ALA A 102 12.33 7.21 8.91
CA ALA A 102 12.44 8.55 8.31
C ALA A 102 11.53 9.59 8.97
N VAL A 103 10.34 9.19 9.45
CA VAL A 103 9.45 10.07 10.25
C VAL A 103 10.19 10.60 11.47
N SER A 104 10.83 9.73 12.25
CA SER A 104 11.56 10.16 13.44
C SER A 104 12.83 10.98 13.13
N ARG A 105 13.47 10.70 11.99
CA ARG A 105 14.71 11.37 11.57
C ARG A 105 14.45 12.68 10.82
N GLN A 106 13.21 12.96 10.42
CA GLN A 106 12.84 14.10 9.57
C GLN A 106 13.67 14.17 8.28
N HIS A 107 14.08 13.02 7.76
CA HIS A 107 14.91 12.91 6.56
C HIS A 107 14.65 11.55 5.88
N PRO A 108 14.61 11.48 4.53
CA PRO A 108 14.44 10.22 3.83
C PRO A 108 15.47 9.16 4.24
N CYS A 109 15.05 7.90 4.29
CA CYS A 109 15.91 6.77 4.63
C CYS A 109 16.04 5.82 3.44
N VAL A 110 17.23 5.75 2.86
CA VAL A 110 17.57 4.79 1.79
C VAL A 110 18.48 3.72 2.38
N ILE A 111 17.99 2.48 2.42
CA ILE A 111 18.71 1.32 2.95
C ILE A 111 19.49 0.67 1.81
N ASP A 112 20.82 0.69 1.90
CA ASP A 112 21.69 0.04 0.90
C ASP A 112 21.48 -1.48 0.90
N THR A 113 21.55 -2.10 -0.28
CA THR A 113 21.42 -3.55 -0.45
C THR A 113 22.43 -4.34 0.37
N ALA A 114 23.65 -3.82 0.56
CA ALA A 114 24.69 -4.46 1.35
C ALA A 114 24.32 -4.62 2.84
N ILE A 115 23.42 -3.77 3.36
CA ILE A 115 22.98 -3.79 4.78
C ILE A 115 21.51 -4.16 4.93
N ALA A 116 20.81 -4.55 3.87
CA ALA A 116 19.37 -4.79 3.90
C ALA A 116 18.98 -5.90 4.89
N ALA A 117 19.75 -7.00 4.90
CA ALA A 117 19.53 -8.10 5.84
C ALA A 117 19.76 -7.68 7.30
N ASP A 118 20.85 -6.96 7.57
CA ASP A 118 21.16 -6.46 8.92
C ASP A 118 20.11 -5.46 9.40
N PHE A 119 19.64 -4.59 8.49
CA PHE A 119 18.56 -3.64 8.77
C PHE A 119 17.29 -4.38 9.19
N ILE A 120 16.84 -5.37 8.41
CA ILE A 120 15.66 -6.17 8.74
C ILE A 120 15.87 -6.90 10.06
N ALA A 121 17.01 -7.56 10.26
CA ALA A 121 17.31 -8.32 11.48
C ALA A 121 17.25 -7.46 12.74
N ALA A 122 17.64 -6.19 12.65
CA ALA A 122 17.60 -5.23 13.75
C ALA A 122 16.20 -4.69 14.07
N LEU A 123 15.20 -4.88 13.18
CA LEU A 123 13.85 -4.38 13.43
C LEU A 123 13.19 -5.11 14.62
N PRO A 124 12.52 -4.36 15.52
CA PRO A 124 11.74 -4.97 16.58
C PRO A 124 10.59 -5.78 15.98
N VAL A 125 10.20 -6.88 16.62
CA VAL A 125 9.11 -7.75 16.17
C VAL A 125 7.77 -7.00 16.02
N ALA A 126 7.59 -5.91 16.78
CA ALA A 126 6.45 -5.00 16.65
C ALA A 126 6.30 -4.37 15.26
N SER A 127 7.38 -4.31 14.46
CA SER A 127 7.31 -3.86 13.07
C SER A 127 6.49 -4.81 12.19
N LEU A 128 6.43 -6.11 12.52
CA LEU A 128 5.68 -7.09 11.73
C LEU A 128 4.18 -6.82 11.74
N SER A 129 3.60 -6.43 12.88
CA SER A 129 2.18 -6.05 12.93
C SER A 129 1.94 -4.65 12.40
N ARG A 130 2.88 -3.72 12.61
CA ARG A 130 2.76 -2.34 12.17
C ARG A 130 2.84 -2.17 10.65
N VAL A 131 3.76 -2.87 9.98
CA VAL A 131 4.01 -2.70 8.53
C VAL A 131 4.09 -4.01 7.75
N GLY A 132 4.22 -5.16 8.41
CA GLY A 132 4.29 -6.47 7.76
C GLY A 132 2.94 -7.17 7.53
N GLY A 133 1.86 -6.62 8.10
CA GLY A 133 0.52 -7.19 8.03
C GLY A 133 0.33 -8.46 8.87
N ILE A 134 1.22 -8.73 9.83
CA ILE A 134 1.08 -9.81 10.80
C ILE A 134 0.08 -9.39 11.89
N THR A 135 -0.67 -10.33 12.44
CA THR A 135 -1.64 -10.06 13.51
C THR A 135 -0.94 -9.60 14.79
N ALA A 136 -1.62 -8.75 15.57
CA ALA A 136 -1.10 -8.29 16.85
C ALA A 136 -0.91 -9.45 17.85
N ASP A 137 -1.81 -10.43 17.82
CA ASP A 137 -1.77 -11.61 18.69
C ASP A 137 -0.53 -12.49 18.42
N THR A 138 -0.18 -12.69 17.15
CA THR A 138 1.03 -13.42 16.77
C THR A 138 2.30 -12.67 17.20
N VAL A 139 2.32 -11.34 17.07
CA VAL A 139 3.42 -10.51 17.55
C VAL A 139 3.54 -10.53 19.08
N ASP A 140 2.43 -10.47 19.83
CA ASP A 140 2.41 -10.61 21.30
C ASP A 140 3.00 -11.96 21.72
N LEU A 141 2.62 -13.04 21.02
CA LEU A 141 3.17 -14.36 21.32
C LEU A 141 4.68 -14.42 21.08
N PHE A 142 5.19 -13.84 19.99
CA PHE A 142 6.64 -13.77 19.76
C PHE A 142 7.36 -13.03 20.90
N GLN A 143 6.81 -11.90 21.36
CA GLN A 143 7.38 -11.15 22.48
C GLN A 143 7.40 -11.98 23.76
N ARG A 144 6.32 -12.71 24.06
CA ARG A 144 6.23 -13.60 25.25
C ARG A 144 7.17 -14.80 25.17
N LEU A 145 7.54 -15.23 23.96
CA LEU A 145 8.55 -16.26 23.71
C LEU A 145 9.99 -15.72 23.73
N GLY A 146 10.19 -14.42 23.98
CA GLY A 146 11.52 -13.78 23.99
C GLY A 146 12.07 -13.45 22.61
N LEU A 147 11.27 -13.57 21.55
CA LEU A 147 11.65 -13.30 20.15
C LEU A 147 11.38 -11.82 19.83
N GLY A 148 12.18 -10.93 20.42
CA GLY A 148 11.95 -9.48 20.37
C GLY A 148 12.35 -8.79 19.05
N THR A 149 13.13 -9.45 18.20
CA THR A 149 13.65 -8.88 16.94
C THR A 149 13.35 -9.81 15.75
N CYS A 150 13.33 -9.23 14.56
CA CYS A 150 13.18 -10.00 13.32
C CYS A 150 14.35 -10.97 13.11
N GLY A 151 15.57 -10.59 13.51
CA GLY A 151 16.72 -11.49 13.49
C GLY A 151 16.55 -12.71 14.41
N ALA A 152 15.97 -12.53 15.60
CA ALA A 152 15.64 -13.65 16.49
C ALA A 152 14.57 -14.57 15.90
N LEU A 153 13.62 -14.05 15.11
CA LEU A 153 12.66 -14.88 14.39
C LEU A 153 13.28 -15.63 13.22
N LEU A 154 14.24 -15.01 12.51
CA LEU A 154 14.92 -15.67 11.40
C LEU A 154 15.69 -16.91 11.86
N THR A 155 16.26 -16.91 13.08
CA THR A 155 16.96 -18.08 13.64
C THR A 155 16.03 -19.24 14.03
N VAL A 156 14.74 -18.99 14.24
CA VAL A 156 13.74 -20.05 14.46
C VAL A 156 13.60 -20.93 13.21
N GLY A 157 13.77 -20.33 12.03
CA GLY A 157 13.71 -21.02 10.75
C GLY A 157 12.30 -21.22 10.22
N GLU A 158 12.20 -21.39 8.90
CA GLU A 158 10.93 -21.45 8.18
C GLU A 158 10.02 -22.57 8.68
N ALA A 159 10.55 -23.80 8.80
CA ALA A 159 9.76 -24.98 9.11
C ALA A 159 9.05 -24.86 10.48
N ALA A 160 9.75 -24.35 11.51
CA ALA A 160 9.20 -24.19 12.84
C ALA A 160 8.15 -23.07 12.92
N LEU A 161 8.35 -21.98 12.17
CA LEU A 161 7.34 -20.93 12.04
C LEU A 161 6.07 -21.45 11.36
N ILE A 162 6.21 -22.24 10.29
CA ILE A 162 5.05 -22.85 9.59
C ILE A 162 4.35 -23.87 10.48
N ASP A 163 5.09 -24.74 11.16
CA ASP A 163 4.50 -25.77 12.03
C ASP A 163 3.61 -25.16 13.12
N ARG A 164 4.04 -24.01 13.68
CA ARG A 164 3.33 -23.35 14.77
C ARG A 164 2.25 -22.36 14.33
N PHE A 165 2.46 -21.65 13.23
CA PHE A 165 1.63 -20.50 12.81
C PHE A 165 1.03 -20.65 11.40
N GLY A 166 1.28 -21.77 10.73
CA GLY A 166 0.76 -22.06 9.39
C GLY A 166 1.17 -21.00 8.36
N VAL A 167 0.18 -20.50 7.63
CA VAL A 167 0.36 -19.49 6.56
C VAL A 167 0.97 -18.20 7.10
N GLU A 168 0.55 -17.76 8.29
CA GLU A 168 1.11 -16.55 8.90
C GLU A 168 2.59 -16.76 9.26
N GLY A 169 2.96 -17.96 9.71
CA GLY A 169 4.36 -18.35 9.94
C GLY A 169 5.23 -18.28 8.70
N LYS A 170 4.72 -18.78 7.56
CA LYS A 170 5.42 -18.63 6.26
C LYS A 170 5.62 -17.16 5.91
N ARG A 171 4.60 -16.32 6.12
CA ARG A 171 4.67 -14.89 5.86
C ARG A 171 5.69 -14.19 6.74
N VAL A 172 5.70 -14.49 8.04
CA VAL A 172 6.73 -13.98 8.98
C VAL A 172 8.11 -14.31 8.46
N TYR A 173 8.37 -15.57 8.07
CA TYR A 173 9.66 -15.97 7.54
C TYR A 173 10.07 -15.18 6.29
N LEU A 174 9.17 -15.00 5.33
CA LEU A 174 9.44 -14.21 4.12
C LEU A 174 9.76 -12.75 4.44
N LEU A 175 9.09 -12.14 5.41
CA LEU A 175 9.35 -10.77 5.84
C LEU A 175 10.74 -10.64 6.50
N VAL A 176 11.07 -11.52 7.44
CA VAL A 176 12.32 -11.43 8.22
C VAL A 176 13.56 -11.92 7.47
N SER A 177 13.38 -12.77 6.44
CA SER A 177 14.46 -13.16 5.53
C SER A 177 14.76 -12.12 4.45
N GLY A 178 13.84 -11.18 4.23
CA GLY A 178 13.93 -10.22 3.12
C GLY A 178 13.46 -10.78 1.78
N ASP A 179 13.07 -12.05 1.72
CA ASP A 179 12.55 -12.73 0.52
C ASP A 179 11.07 -12.42 0.23
N GLU A 180 10.54 -11.35 0.80
CA GLU A 180 9.22 -10.84 0.46
C GLU A 180 9.20 -10.37 -1.00
N VAL A 181 8.81 -11.27 -1.91
CA VAL A 181 8.62 -10.95 -3.32
C VAL A 181 7.26 -10.29 -3.53
N GLN A 182 7.19 -9.01 -3.20
CA GLN A 182 6.03 -8.17 -3.53
C GLN A 182 6.36 -7.30 -4.75
N HIS A 183 6.44 -7.90 -5.93
CA HIS A 183 6.63 -7.15 -7.17
C HIS A 183 5.46 -6.19 -7.39
N LEU A 184 5.69 -4.89 -7.37
CA LEU A 184 4.79 -3.88 -7.94
C LEU A 184 4.84 -4.04 -9.47
N ALA A 185 4.25 -5.14 -9.95
CA ALA A 185 4.18 -5.49 -11.35
C ALA A 185 2.81 -5.05 -11.88
N PRO A 186 2.75 -4.01 -12.72
CA PRO A 186 1.52 -3.52 -13.34
C PRO A 186 1.13 -4.41 -14.54
N GLY A 187 1.18 -5.73 -14.38
CA GLY A 187 0.64 -6.63 -15.39
C GLY A 187 -0.88 -6.51 -15.43
N ALA A 188 -1.49 -6.75 -16.59
CA ALA A 188 -2.93 -6.97 -16.64
C ALA A 188 -3.26 -8.12 -15.66
N PRO A 189 -4.29 -7.95 -14.79
CA PRO A 189 -4.70 -9.04 -13.92
C PRO A 189 -5.04 -10.27 -14.78
N PRO A 190 -4.84 -11.50 -14.27
CA PRO A 190 -5.34 -12.69 -14.95
C PRO A 190 -6.81 -12.47 -15.35
N SER A 191 -7.15 -12.76 -16.61
CA SER A 191 -8.49 -12.50 -17.16
C SER A 191 -9.60 -13.09 -16.30
N ASP A 192 -9.32 -14.23 -15.67
CA ASP A 192 -10.26 -14.98 -14.85
C ASP A 192 -10.67 -14.24 -13.56
N PHE A 193 -9.91 -13.22 -13.16
CA PHE A 193 -10.17 -12.38 -11.99
C PHE A 193 -10.43 -10.91 -12.33
N ALA A 194 -10.46 -10.58 -13.62
CA ALA A 194 -10.86 -9.26 -14.09
C ALA A 194 -12.37 -9.22 -14.28
N CYS A 195 -13.03 -8.19 -13.74
CA CYS A 195 -14.44 -7.94 -13.98
C CYS A 195 -14.67 -6.49 -14.41
N SER A 196 -15.71 -6.26 -15.21
CA SER A 196 -16.11 -4.93 -15.66
C SER A 196 -17.62 -4.80 -15.55
N VAL A 197 -18.08 -3.61 -15.17
CA VAL A 197 -19.50 -3.23 -15.19
C VAL A 197 -19.65 -2.10 -16.18
N GLU A 198 -20.48 -2.31 -17.19
CA GLU A 198 -20.86 -1.28 -18.17
C GLU A 198 -22.30 -0.86 -17.89
N PHE A 199 -22.55 0.45 -17.86
CA PHE A 199 -23.85 1.01 -17.54
C PHE A 199 -24.54 1.47 -18.82
N GLU A 200 -25.83 1.15 -18.97
CA GLU A 200 -26.64 1.59 -20.12
C GLU A 200 -26.75 3.12 -20.20
N SER A 201 -26.75 3.80 -19.04
CA SER A 201 -26.73 5.25 -18.96
C SER A 201 -25.64 5.72 -17.98
N PRO A 202 -24.97 6.85 -18.25
CA PRO A 202 -23.95 7.39 -17.36
C PRO A 202 -24.51 7.66 -15.95
N LEU A 203 -23.75 7.25 -14.92
CA LEU A 203 -24.10 7.47 -13.53
C LEU A 203 -23.34 8.68 -12.97
N ALA A 204 -24.06 9.72 -12.56
CA ALA A 204 -23.47 10.98 -12.07
C ALA A 204 -23.11 10.98 -10.57
N ASN A 205 -23.21 9.83 -9.88
CA ASN A 205 -22.99 9.75 -8.43
C ASN A 205 -22.15 8.52 -8.07
N ALA A 206 -21.06 8.73 -7.33
CA ALA A 206 -20.14 7.67 -6.91
C ALA A 206 -20.82 6.55 -6.10
N ALA A 207 -21.74 6.89 -5.19
CA ALA A 207 -22.48 5.92 -4.40
C ALA A 207 -23.41 5.05 -5.27
N HIS A 208 -23.98 5.61 -6.35
CA HIS A 208 -24.77 4.83 -7.30
C HIS A 208 -23.91 3.84 -8.10
N VAL A 209 -22.73 4.27 -8.55
CA VAL A 209 -21.76 3.38 -9.21
C VAL A 209 -21.37 2.23 -8.28
N VAL A 210 -21.03 2.54 -7.03
CA VAL A 210 -20.67 1.52 -6.02
C VAL A 210 -21.84 0.57 -5.77
N SER A 211 -23.06 1.09 -5.59
CA SER A 211 -24.25 0.26 -5.38
C SER A 211 -24.50 -0.69 -6.56
N ALA A 212 -24.37 -0.20 -7.79
CA ALA A 212 -24.60 -1.00 -8.98
C ALA A 212 -23.48 -2.03 -9.22
N ALA A 213 -22.26 -1.77 -8.76
CA ALA A 213 -21.13 -2.68 -8.88
C ALA A 213 -21.09 -3.79 -7.81
N ARG A 214 -21.93 -3.74 -6.76
CA ARG A 214 -21.87 -4.65 -5.60
C ARG A 214 -21.88 -6.12 -5.97
N ASP A 215 -22.85 -6.56 -6.76
CA ASP A 215 -22.99 -7.97 -7.14
C ASP A 215 -21.77 -8.47 -7.92
N THR A 216 -21.17 -7.60 -8.75
CA THR A 216 -19.96 -7.94 -9.51
C THR A 216 -18.73 -8.02 -8.60
N ILE A 217 -18.61 -7.10 -7.64
CA ILE A 217 -17.55 -7.12 -6.62
C ILE A 217 -17.66 -8.41 -5.77
N ASP A 218 -18.86 -8.76 -5.31
CA ASP A 218 -19.11 -9.98 -4.53
C ASP A 218 -18.76 -11.23 -5.34
N ALA A 219 -19.19 -11.29 -6.60
CA ALA A 219 -18.86 -12.41 -7.50
C ALA A 219 -17.35 -12.55 -7.72
N MET A 220 -16.63 -11.44 -7.95
CA MET A 220 -15.18 -11.43 -8.13
C MET A 220 -14.45 -11.94 -6.88
N VAL A 221 -14.80 -11.43 -5.70
CA VAL A 221 -14.18 -11.85 -4.43
C VAL A 221 -14.44 -13.33 -4.16
N ASN A 222 -15.66 -13.81 -4.40
CA ASN A 222 -16.02 -15.22 -4.22
C ASN A 222 -15.32 -16.13 -5.23
N ALA A 223 -15.14 -15.70 -6.48
CA ALA A 223 -14.42 -16.46 -7.49
C ALA A 223 -12.95 -16.66 -7.09
N ILE A 224 -12.26 -15.58 -6.70
CA ILE A 224 -10.86 -15.63 -6.23
C ILE A 224 -10.73 -16.58 -5.03
N ALA A 225 -11.64 -16.45 -4.05
CA ALA A 225 -11.67 -17.33 -2.88
C ALA A 225 -11.95 -18.79 -3.25
N GLY A 226 -12.81 -19.04 -4.23
CA GLY A 226 -13.13 -20.38 -4.76
C GLY A 226 -11.92 -21.09 -5.37
N HIS A 227 -10.92 -20.34 -5.84
CA HIS A 227 -9.63 -20.88 -6.30
C HIS A 227 -8.61 -21.08 -5.17
N GLY A 228 -9.00 -20.89 -3.90
CA GLY A 228 -8.08 -20.94 -2.76
C GLY A 228 -7.06 -19.80 -2.77
N GLN A 229 -7.37 -18.70 -3.45
CA GLN A 229 -6.52 -17.52 -3.57
C GLN A 229 -7.12 -16.33 -2.84
N GLN A 230 -6.32 -15.29 -2.67
CA GLN A 230 -6.75 -14.04 -2.06
C GLN A 230 -6.22 -12.85 -2.87
N CYS A 231 -7.09 -11.88 -3.13
CA CYS A 231 -6.70 -10.63 -3.79
C CYS A 231 -6.00 -9.73 -2.77
N VAL A 232 -4.70 -9.50 -2.88
CA VAL A 232 -3.95 -8.56 -2.02
C VAL A 232 -3.69 -7.22 -2.70
N ARG A 233 -3.98 -7.13 -4.01
CA ARG A 233 -3.88 -5.91 -4.81
C ARG A 233 -4.96 -5.87 -5.87
N LEU A 234 -5.60 -4.73 -5.98
CA LEU A 234 -6.72 -4.52 -6.90
C LEU A 234 -6.44 -3.27 -7.75
N LEU A 235 -6.47 -3.43 -9.07
CA LEU A 235 -6.51 -2.30 -10.00
C LEU A 235 -7.97 -1.94 -10.25
N ILE A 236 -8.35 -0.72 -9.89
CA ILE A 236 -9.68 -0.16 -10.18
C ILE A 236 -9.51 0.88 -11.29
N THR A 237 -10.21 0.68 -12.39
CA THR A 237 -10.29 1.62 -13.51
C THR A 237 -11.71 2.09 -13.70
N CYS A 238 -11.91 3.41 -13.76
CA CYS A 238 -13.21 4.03 -14.04
C CYS A 238 -13.09 4.90 -15.28
N HIS A 239 -14.16 4.97 -16.07
CA HIS A 239 -14.22 5.72 -17.32
C HIS A 239 -15.50 6.55 -17.34
N THR A 240 -15.47 7.72 -17.96
CA THR A 240 -16.66 8.55 -18.22
C THR A 240 -17.09 8.41 -19.68
N ASP A 241 -18.31 8.84 -19.98
CA ASP A 241 -18.84 8.98 -21.34
C ASP A 241 -18.14 10.10 -22.15
N HIS A 242 -17.36 10.94 -21.47
CA HIS A 242 -16.49 11.95 -22.07
C HIS A 242 -15.05 11.45 -22.36
N ALA A 243 -14.84 10.12 -22.36
CA ALA A 243 -13.55 9.46 -22.62
C ALA A 243 -12.43 9.80 -21.62
N GLU A 244 -12.79 10.30 -20.43
CA GLU A 244 -11.86 10.46 -19.33
C GLU A 244 -11.70 9.13 -18.60
N SER A 245 -10.54 8.91 -17.99
CA SER A 245 -10.30 7.69 -17.23
C SER A 245 -9.44 7.95 -16.01
N THR A 246 -9.66 7.13 -14.99
CA THR A 246 -8.83 7.07 -13.79
C THR A 246 -8.47 5.62 -13.50
N GLY A 247 -7.24 5.37 -13.06
CA GLY A 247 -6.75 4.06 -12.71
C GLY A 247 -5.94 4.13 -11.42
N ARG A 248 -6.19 3.21 -10.48
CA ARG A 248 -5.43 3.13 -9.23
C ARG A 248 -5.23 1.70 -8.79
N ILE A 249 -4.01 1.41 -8.34
CA ILE A 249 -3.70 0.17 -7.65
C ILE A 249 -3.92 0.39 -6.15
N TRP A 250 -4.77 -0.44 -5.57
CA TRP A 250 -5.03 -0.51 -4.14
C TRP A 250 -4.35 -1.74 -3.57
N GLY A 251 -3.73 -1.61 -2.41
CA GLY A 251 -3.14 -2.73 -1.67
C GLY A 251 -3.94 -3.06 -0.43
N GLU A 252 -4.08 -4.35 -0.10
CA GLU A 252 -4.63 -4.80 1.17
C GLU A 252 -3.81 -6.02 1.62
N PRO A 253 -2.85 -5.85 2.55
CA PRO A 253 -1.96 -6.93 2.96
C PRO A 253 -2.70 -8.13 3.52
N ARG A 254 -3.90 -7.97 4.08
CA ARG A 254 -4.74 -9.06 4.60
C ARG A 254 -5.75 -9.59 3.58
N GLY A 255 -5.69 -9.07 2.36
CA GLY A 255 -6.57 -9.33 1.24
C GLY A 255 -7.93 -8.64 1.26
N PHE A 256 -8.41 -8.31 0.06
CA PHE A 256 -9.65 -7.60 -0.18
C PHE A 256 -10.87 -8.48 0.09
N GLY A 257 -11.78 -7.97 0.92
CA GLY A 257 -13.18 -8.37 0.94
C GLY A 257 -14.03 -7.45 0.06
N ALA A 258 -15.29 -7.83 -0.16
CA ALA A 258 -16.21 -7.04 -0.98
C ALA A 258 -16.48 -5.64 -0.39
N ALA A 259 -16.66 -5.54 0.93
CA ALA A 259 -16.86 -4.26 1.61
C ALA A 259 -15.68 -3.30 1.42
N VAL A 260 -14.44 -3.79 1.62
CA VAL A 260 -13.22 -3.00 1.43
C VAL A 260 -13.07 -2.59 -0.05
N THR A 261 -13.39 -3.50 -0.98
CA THR A 261 -13.37 -3.21 -2.42
C THR A 261 -14.34 -2.10 -2.80
N ALA A 262 -15.59 -2.18 -2.34
CA ALA A 262 -16.60 -1.16 -2.57
C ALA A 262 -16.20 0.20 -1.97
N GLN A 263 -15.57 0.19 -0.79
CA GLN A 263 -15.05 1.39 -0.14
C GLN A 263 -13.90 2.02 -0.95
N ARG A 264 -12.95 1.22 -1.46
CA ARG A 264 -11.87 1.74 -2.33
C ARG A 264 -12.40 2.34 -3.63
N LEU A 265 -13.41 1.71 -4.24
CA LEU A 265 -14.08 2.24 -5.42
C LEU A 265 -14.74 3.60 -5.12
N LEU A 266 -15.47 3.71 -4.01
CA LEU A 266 -16.10 4.96 -3.58
C LEU A 266 -15.07 6.08 -3.44
N TYR A 267 -14.01 5.81 -2.67
CA TYR A 267 -12.93 6.76 -2.42
C TYR A 267 -12.26 7.23 -3.71
N GLN A 268 -11.94 6.31 -4.62
CA GLN A 268 -11.35 6.68 -5.90
C GLN A 268 -12.26 7.60 -6.73
N LEU A 269 -13.56 7.30 -6.79
CA LEU A 269 -14.52 8.11 -7.54
C LEU A 269 -14.72 9.48 -6.91
N GLU A 270 -14.85 9.58 -5.60
CA GLU A 270 -14.98 10.87 -4.90
C GLU A 270 -13.73 11.73 -5.05
N GLY A 271 -12.55 11.12 -4.92
CA GLY A 271 -11.27 11.79 -5.14
C GLY A 271 -11.08 12.26 -6.58
N TRP A 272 -11.66 11.55 -7.55
CA TRP A 272 -11.65 11.94 -8.96
C TRP A 272 -12.64 13.08 -9.26
N LEU A 273 -13.89 12.96 -8.81
CA LEU A 273 -14.97 13.91 -9.10
C LEU A 273 -14.81 15.26 -8.38
N THR A 274 -14.16 15.28 -7.21
CA THR A 274 -13.86 16.53 -6.50
C THR A 274 -12.92 17.44 -7.33
N ASP A 275 -12.13 16.84 -8.23
CA ASP A 275 -11.16 17.53 -9.09
C ASP A 275 -11.79 18.04 -10.39
N SER A 276 -12.68 17.26 -11.03
CA SER A 276 -13.41 17.72 -12.22
C SER A 276 -14.28 18.96 -11.97
N ALA A 277 -14.71 19.18 -10.72
CA ALA A 277 -15.44 20.40 -10.33
C ALA A 277 -14.49 21.59 -10.01
N ALA A 278 -13.19 21.34 -9.84
CA ALA A 278 -12.17 22.35 -9.56
C ALA A 278 -11.44 22.84 -10.83
N ASP A 279 -11.74 22.25 -11.99
CA ASP A 279 -11.32 22.72 -13.31
C ASP A 279 -12.50 23.44 -14.00
N PRO A 280 -12.76 24.73 -13.69
CA PRO A 280 -13.52 25.55 -14.61
C PRO A 280 -12.57 25.91 -15.76
N ASP A 281 -12.95 25.53 -16.98
CA ASP A 281 -12.38 26.11 -18.21
C ASP A 281 -12.05 27.62 -18.07
#